data_AF-A0A6C0HUQ0-F1
#
_entry.id   AF-A0A6C0HUQ0-F1
#
_cell.length_a   1.000
_cell.length_b   1.000
_cell.length_c   1.000
_cell.angle_alpha   90.00
_cell.angle_beta   90.00
_cell.angle_gamma   90.00
#
_symmetry.space_group_name_H-M   'P 1'
#
loop_
_entity.id
_entity.type
_entity.pdbx_description
1 polymer ?
#
loop_
_entity_poly.entity_id
_entity_poly.type
_entity_poly.pdbx_seq_one_letter_code
_entity_poly.pdbx_strand_id
1 'polypeptide(L)'
;MTTIFTRYLYEYSHVQHSLIWALLERQRDEALFWTYEMYFSGFREETFQWLWDIYQYMYQELSPHLAPILIHLYRSSEDDDTMVGSWILYLLSSPISLTRYMREKHNVYLTYPEITENENVLLPPILMIPSTEVDKYRTVTEKNSEFCNWQILRNVCRFPLRAERICNGNMSLLERNEDDKLSGYETIQYMTAQGKTMRRKRRILARLDLSKMDSWMYYASFCPLWLERIQEHRGQICHETQRVWFDEEDDEEAFHSDYDLEPDEQPRSVQETILSPPVYRYISWKSFYEMYGSNSHLRKIRIRRDRQGNWHGIWSEGFCEA
;
A
#
# COMPACT_ATOMS: atom_id res chain seq x y z
N MET A 1 -13.73 9.44 2.06
CA MET A 1 -12.26 9.37 2.23
C MET A 1 -11.65 10.36 1.26
N THR A 2 -10.73 11.20 1.74
CA THR A 2 -9.98 12.13 0.89
C THR A 2 -8.92 11.34 0.11
N THR A 3 -8.79 11.60 -1.19
CA THR A 3 -7.70 10.99 -1.99
C THR A 3 -6.39 11.68 -1.63
N ILE A 4 -5.33 10.90 -1.43
CA ILE A 4 -3.98 11.39 -1.13
C ILE A 4 -3.03 10.74 -2.15
N PHE A 5 -2.19 11.55 -2.77
CA PHE A 5 -1.16 11.08 -3.71
C PHE A 5 0.22 11.07 -3.07
N THR A 6 1.06 10.08 -3.42
CA THR A 6 2.47 10.01 -3.02
C THR A 6 3.36 10.88 -3.92
N ARG A 7 4.67 10.89 -3.67
CA ARG A 7 5.67 11.62 -4.48
C ARG A 7 5.58 11.30 -5.98
N TYR A 8 5.25 10.05 -6.35
CA TYR A 8 5.05 9.63 -7.75
C TYR A 8 3.58 9.42 -8.09
N LEU A 9 2.70 10.12 -7.40
CA LEU A 9 1.27 10.22 -7.68
C LEU A 9 0.49 8.89 -7.59
N TYR A 10 1.03 7.90 -6.88
CA TYR A 10 0.26 6.72 -6.49
C TYR A 10 -0.80 7.10 -5.44
N GLU A 11 -1.99 6.49 -5.52
CA GLU A 11 -3.00 6.63 -4.46
C GLU A 11 -2.52 5.96 -3.16
N TYR A 12 -2.30 6.76 -2.11
CA TYR A 12 -1.60 6.34 -0.88
C TYR A 12 -2.25 5.14 -0.17
N SER A 13 -3.58 5.12 -0.07
CA SER A 13 -4.32 4.01 0.54
C SER A 13 -4.11 2.68 -0.22
N HIS A 14 -3.92 2.75 -1.54
CA HIS A 14 -3.61 1.58 -2.37
C HIS A 14 -2.14 1.20 -2.30
N VAL A 15 -1.23 2.13 -2.07
CA VAL A 15 0.19 1.80 -1.78
C VAL A 15 0.27 0.98 -0.48
N GLN A 16 -0.40 1.43 0.58
CA GLN A 16 -0.50 0.70 1.85
C GLN A 16 -1.04 -0.73 1.66
N HIS A 17 -2.12 -0.85 0.89
CA HIS A 17 -2.73 -2.14 0.55
C HIS A 17 -1.79 -3.01 -0.30
N SER A 18 -1.11 -2.43 -1.29
CA SER A 18 -0.19 -3.15 -2.17
C SER A 18 1.02 -3.69 -1.40
N LEU A 19 1.51 -2.96 -0.40
CA LEU A 19 2.53 -3.45 0.52
C LEU A 19 2.10 -4.72 1.28
N ILE A 20 0.86 -4.78 1.78
CA ILE A 20 0.34 -5.98 2.47
C ILE A 20 0.39 -7.19 1.53
N TRP A 21 -0.08 -7.06 0.29
CA TRP A 21 -0.05 -8.15 -0.68
C TRP A 21 1.38 -8.55 -1.06
N ALA A 22 2.27 -7.59 -1.29
CA ALA A 22 3.67 -7.87 -1.56
C ALA A 22 4.32 -8.66 -0.41
N LEU A 23 4.00 -8.34 0.84
CA LEU A 23 4.49 -9.09 2.01
C LEU A 23 3.89 -10.51 2.09
N LEU A 24 2.57 -10.66 1.89
CA LEU A 24 1.89 -11.97 1.87
C LEU A 24 2.47 -12.91 0.80
N GLU A 25 2.77 -12.35 -0.37
CA GLU A 25 3.36 -13.07 -1.51
C GLU A 25 4.90 -13.13 -1.47
N ARG A 26 5.53 -12.61 -0.41
CA ARG A 26 6.98 -12.57 -0.22
C ARG A 26 7.75 -11.88 -1.38
N GLN A 27 7.12 -10.91 -2.04
CA GLN A 27 7.71 -10.14 -3.12
C GLN A 27 8.60 -9.01 -2.58
N ARG A 28 9.87 -9.33 -2.35
CA ARG A 28 10.86 -8.41 -1.75
C ARG A 28 10.93 -7.05 -2.42
N ASP A 29 11.14 -7.04 -3.74
CA ASP A 29 11.40 -5.80 -4.47
C ASP A 29 10.18 -4.88 -4.51
N GLU A 30 8.99 -5.45 -4.61
CA GLU A 30 7.72 -4.75 -4.57
C GLU A 30 7.42 -4.21 -3.15
N ALA A 31 7.66 -5.01 -2.11
CA ALA A 31 7.48 -4.59 -0.72
C ALA A 31 8.41 -3.41 -0.37
N LEU A 32 9.69 -3.50 -0.76
CA LEU A 32 10.64 -2.40 -0.58
C LEU A 32 10.22 -1.16 -1.39
N PHE A 33 9.77 -1.33 -2.63
CA PHE A 33 9.29 -0.21 -3.45
C PHE A 33 8.14 0.53 -2.78
N TRP A 34 7.09 -0.17 -2.36
CA TRP A 34 5.94 0.47 -1.70
C TRP A 34 6.30 1.13 -0.38
N THR A 35 7.20 0.51 0.38
CA THR A 35 7.67 1.06 1.66
C THR A 35 8.43 2.37 1.45
N TYR A 36 9.38 2.39 0.51
CA TYR A 36 10.13 3.61 0.20
C TYR A 36 9.29 4.66 -0.53
N GLU A 37 8.26 4.26 -1.27
CA GLU A 37 7.31 5.20 -1.85
C GLU A 37 6.58 6.00 -0.78
N MET A 38 6.11 5.36 0.29
CA MET A 38 5.51 6.06 1.43
C MET A 38 6.57 6.87 2.21
N TYR A 39 7.69 6.24 2.56
CA TYR A 39 8.72 6.83 3.41
C TYR A 39 9.31 8.12 2.80
N PHE A 40 9.70 8.09 1.52
CA PHE A 40 10.27 9.26 0.85
C PHE A 40 9.23 10.23 0.29
N SER A 41 7.94 9.91 0.36
CA SER A 41 6.88 10.91 0.21
C SER A 41 6.76 11.81 1.44
N GLY A 42 7.52 11.52 2.51
CA GLY A 42 7.54 12.28 3.74
C GLY A 42 6.64 11.71 4.84
N PHE A 43 5.91 10.62 4.57
CA PHE A 43 5.09 9.91 5.55
C PHE A 43 5.95 9.00 6.45
N ARG A 44 7.06 9.50 7.01
CA ARG A 44 8.06 8.66 7.70
C ARG A 44 7.47 7.97 8.93
N GLU A 45 6.82 8.74 9.81
CA GLU A 45 6.20 8.21 11.03
C GLU A 45 5.02 7.29 10.70
N GLU A 46 4.17 7.68 9.77
CA GLU A 46 3.02 6.88 9.33
C GLU A 46 3.46 5.59 8.65
N THR A 47 4.58 5.59 7.93
CA THR A 47 5.17 4.38 7.36
C THR A 47 5.54 3.41 8.47
N PHE A 48 6.27 3.85 9.50
CA PHE A 48 6.64 2.98 10.61
C PHE A 48 5.43 2.52 11.43
N GLN A 49 4.45 3.40 11.67
CA GLN A 49 3.20 3.02 12.33
C GLN A 49 2.46 1.93 11.53
N TRP A 50 2.37 2.08 10.21
CA TRP A 50 1.75 1.09 9.34
C TRP A 50 2.50 -0.24 9.34
N LEU A 51 3.84 -0.21 9.29
CA LEU A 51 4.67 -1.42 9.39
C LEU A 51 4.54 -2.10 10.75
N TRP A 52 4.39 -1.32 11.81
CA TRP A 52 4.15 -1.81 13.16
C TRP A 52 2.78 -2.48 13.27
N ASP A 53 1.73 -1.88 12.72
CA ASP A 53 0.40 -2.49 12.66
C ASP A 53 0.44 -3.80 11.89
N ILE A 54 1.08 -3.82 10.71
CA ILE A 54 1.31 -5.06 9.94
C ILE A 54 2.02 -6.11 10.80
N TYR A 55 3.08 -5.74 11.52
CA TYR A 55 3.79 -6.62 12.43
C TYR A 55 2.84 -7.19 13.50
N GLN A 56 2.10 -6.33 14.20
CA GLN A 56 1.17 -6.74 15.26
C GLN A 56 0.06 -7.66 14.76
N TYR A 57 -0.44 -7.42 13.54
CA TYR A 57 -1.55 -8.16 12.96
C TYR A 57 -1.14 -9.48 12.31
N MET A 58 0.03 -9.52 11.67
CA MET A 58 0.43 -10.67 10.84
C MET A 58 1.65 -11.44 11.36
N TYR A 59 2.46 -10.89 12.27
CA TYR A 59 3.77 -11.48 12.61
C TYR A 59 3.98 -11.71 14.11
N GLN A 60 3.46 -10.83 14.97
CA GLN A 60 3.73 -10.81 16.42
C GLN A 60 3.45 -12.14 17.12
N GLU A 61 2.43 -12.88 16.69
CA GLU A 61 2.07 -14.16 17.32
C GLU A 61 3.14 -15.25 17.14
N LEU A 62 3.80 -15.29 15.99
CA LEU A 62 4.83 -16.28 15.69
C LEU A 62 6.25 -15.72 15.88
N SER A 63 6.40 -14.40 15.85
CA SER A 63 7.68 -13.71 15.89
C SER A 63 7.73 -12.58 16.93
N PRO A 64 7.33 -12.81 18.21
CA PRO A 64 7.27 -11.76 19.23
C PRO A 64 8.65 -11.15 19.55
N HIS A 65 9.72 -11.91 19.30
CA HIS A 65 11.11 -11.48 19.48
C HIS A 65 11.54 -10.38 18.49
N LEU A 66 10.78 -10.14 17.42
CA LEU A 66 11.09 -9.06 16.48
C LEU A 66 10.76 -7.69 17.06
N ALA A 67 9.76 -7.56 17.94
CA ALA A 67 9.36 -6.27 18.51
C ALA A 67 10.54 -5.39 18.96
N PRO A 68 11.47 -5.86 19.81
CA PRO A 68 12.61 -5.04 20.23
C PRO A 68 13.55 -4.66 19.07
N ILE A 69 13.72 -5.53 18.07
CA ILE A 69 14.53 -5.26 16.87
C ILE A 69 13.89 -4.15 16.05
N LEU A 70 12.58 -4.26 15.80
CA LEU A 70 11.84 -3.27 15.03
C LEU A 70 11.84 -1.91 15.74
N ILE A 71 11.63 -1.88 17.06
CA ILE A 71 11.74 -0.64 17.85
C ILE A 71 13.14 -0.02 17.73
N HIS A 72 14.21 -0.82 17.74
CA HIS A 72 15.56 -0.33 17.51
C HIS A 72 15.73 0.27 16.11
N LEU A 73 15.26 -0.42 15.06
CA LEU A 73 15.29 0.10 13.69
C LEU A 73 14.55 1.44 13.56
N TYR A 74 13.37 1.57 14.17
CA TYR A 74 12.65 2.86 14.20
C TYR A 74 13.48 3.96 14.86
N ARG A 75 14.01 3.70 16.06
CA ARG A 75 14.82 4.66 16.82
C ARG A 75 16.09 5.08 16.09
N SER A 76 16.66 4.20 15.26
CA SER A 76 17.86 4.48 14.46
C SER A 76 17.55 5.07 13.07
N SER A 77 16.28 5.23 12.70
CA SER A 77 15.88 5.62 11.34
C SER A 77 15.88 7.13 11.06
N GLU A 78 16.13 7.96 12.06
CA GLU A 78 16.13 9.42 11.92
C GLU A 78 17.16 9.88 10.86
N ASP A 79 18.35 9.29 10.91
CA ASP A 79 19.49 9.61 10.03
C ASP A 79 19.82 8.51 9.00
N ASP A 80 19.17 7.34 9.09
CA ASP A 80 19.52 6.17 8.26
C ASP A 80 18.27 5.53 7.63
N ASP A 81 18.10 5.79 6.33
CA ASP A 81 17.00 5.24 5.52
C ASP A 81 17.14 3.75 5.21
N THR A 82 18.26 3.11 5.55
CA THR A 82 18.38 1.64 5.47
C THR A 82 17.53 0.96 6.55
N MET A 83 17.18 1.65 7.63
CA MET A 83 16.44 1.05 8.75
C MET A 83 15.03 0.61 8.34
N VAL A 84 14.30 1.45 7.59
CA VAL A 84 12.95 1.11 7.11
C VAL A 84 12.96 -0.05 6.11
N GLY A 85 13.98 -0.12 5.24
CA GLY A 85 14.15 -1.24 4.32
C GLY A 85 14.52 -2.53 5.05
N SER A 86 15.38 -2.45 6.06
CA SER A 86 15.77 -3.59 6.91
C SER A 86 14.58 -4.14 7.68
N TRP A 87 13.66 -3.28 8.14
CA TRP A 87 12.38 -3.69 8.74
C TRP A 87 11.59 -4.62 7.81
N ILE A 88 11.48 -4.26 6.53
CA ILE A 88 10.81 -5.08 5.52
C ILE A 88 11.51 -6.43 5.35
N LEU A 89 12.84 -6.45 5.35
CA LEU A 89 13.57 -7.71 5.27
C LEU A 89 13.23 -8.62 6.48
N TYR A 90 13.16 -8.07 7.70
CA TYR A 90 12.80 -8.84 8.90
C TYR A 90 11.38 -9.42 8.80
N LEU A 91 10.41 -8.65 8.28
CA LEU A 91 9.06 -9.16 8.05
C LEU A 91 9.07 -10.28 6.99
N LEU A 92 9.79 -10.08 5.88
CA LEU A 92 9.91 -11.07 4.80
C LEU A 92 10.58 -12.37 5.23
N SER A 93 11.53 -12.33 6.17
CA SER A 93 12.19 -13.52 6.72
C SER A 93 11.35 -14.24 7.78
N SER A 94 10.26 -13.64 8.25
CA SER A 94 9.50 -14.12 9.41
C SER A 94 8.18 -14.78 9.03
N PRO A 95 7.74 -15.83 9.72
CA PRO A 95 6.48 -16.51 9.41
C PRO A 95 5.26 -15.61 9.66
N ILE A 96 4.25 -15.74 8.79
CA ILE A 96 2.98 -15.01 8.88
C ILE A 96 1.95 -15.85 9.64
N SER A 97 1.23 -15.22 10.57
CA SER A 97 0.01 -15.72 11.21
C SER A 97 -1.17 -14.80 10.90
N LEU A 98 -2.21 -15.37 10.29
CA LEU A 98 -3.51 -14.73 10.12
C LEU A 98 -4.48 -15.05 11.26
N THR A 99 -4.02 -15.77 12.29
CA THR A 99 -4.92 -16.22 13.36
C THR A 99 -5.48 -15.06 14.17
N ARG A 100 -4.69 -14.01 14.46
CA ARG A 100 -5.22 -12.80 15.11
C ARG A 100 -6.34 -12.17 14.30
N TYR A 101 -6.12 -11.96 13.00
CA TYR A 101 -7.13 -11.41 12.11
C TYR A 101 -8.42 -12.25 12.11
N MET A 102 -8.28 -13.58 12.04
CA MET A 102 -9.43 -14.51 12.11
C MET A 102 -10.20 -14.38 13.43
N ARG A 103 -9.50 -14.29 14.56
CA ARG A 103 -10.12 -14.15 15.89
C ARG A 103 -10.94 -12.87 16.00
N GLU A 104 -10.38 -11.73 15.58
CA GLU A 104 -11.09 -10.44 15.61
C GLU A 104 -12.34 -10.46 14.75
N LYS A 105 -12.29 -11.07 13.55
CA LYS A 105 -13.46 -11.26 12.70
C LYS A 105 -14.58 -12.08 13.37
N HIS A 106 -14.21 -12.98 14.28
CA HIS A 106 -15.14 -13.75 15.10
C HIS A 106 -15.43 -13.10 16.47
N ASN A 107 -15.10 -11.82 16.66
CA ASN A 107 -15.25 -11.06 17.91
C ASN A 107 -14.53 -11.70 19.11
N VAL A 108 -13.41 -12.37 18.87
CA VAL A 108 -12.54 -12.93 19.90
C VAL A 108 -11.34 -12.01 20.07
N TYR A 109 -11.29 -11.28 21.18
CA TYR A 109 -10.18 -10.40 21.54
C TYR A 109 -9.27 -11.09 22.55
N LEU A 110 -7.95 -11.00 22.34
CA LEU A 110 -6.94 -11.54 23.26
C LEU A 110 -6.11 -10.40 23.84
N THR A 111 -5.75 -10.52 25.11
CA THR A 111 -4.73 -9.70 25.74
C THR A 111 -3.36 -10.35 25.50
N TYR A 112 -2.49 -9.63 24.80
CA TYR A 112 -1.09 -10.02 24.66
C TYR A 112 -0.31 -9.50 25.87
N PRO A 113 0.76 -10.19 26.32
CA PRO A 113 1.66 -9.66 27.33
C PRO A 113 2.20 -8.31 26.86
N GLU A 114 2.33 -7.36 27.77
CA GLU A 114 3.04 -6.11 27.46
C GLU A 114 4.45 -6.45 26.96
N ILE A 115 4.85 -5.80 25.87
CA ILE A 115 6.21 -5.90 25.35
C ILE A 115 7.10 -5.26 26.40
N THR A 116 7.80 -6.08 27.18
CA THR A 116 8.77 -5.57 28.15
C THR A 116 9.98 -5.09 27.37
N GLU A 117 10.26 -3.79 27.47
CA GLU A 117 11.45 -3.14 26.91
C GLU A 117 12.70 -3.64 27.65
N ASN A 118 13.12 -4.88 27.42
CA ASN A 118 14.40 -5.35 27.94
C ASN A 118 15.51 -4.89 26.99
N GLU A 119 16.31 -3.91 27.42
CA GLU A 119 17.41 -3.30 26.69
C GLU A 119 18.54 -4.29 26.30
N ASN A 120 18.52 -5.51 26.83
CA ASN A 120 19.58 -6.52 26.70
C ASN A 120 19.23 -7.70 25.79
N VAL A 121 18.41 -7.51 24.76
CA VAL A 121 18.18 -8.56 23.76
C VAL A 121 19.39 -8.62 22.83
N LEU A 122 20.11 -9.75 22.86
CA LEU A 122 21.15 -10.06 21.87
C LEU A 122 20.50 -10.05 20.48
N LEU A 123 20.79 -9.01 19.70
CA LEU A 123 20.27 -8.84 18.35
C LEU A 123 20.76 -10.02 17.49
N PRO A 124 19.85 -10.79 16.85
CA PRO A 124 20.24 -11.84 15.91
C PRO A 124 20.99 -11.23 14.70
N PRO A 125 21.65 -12.06 13.88
CA PRO A 125 22.44 -11.61 12.74
C PRO A 125 21.67 -10.59 11.89
N ILE A 126 22.29 -9.43 11.70
CA ILE A 126 21.61 -8.22 11.26
C ILE A 126 21.22 -8.36 9.79
N LEU A 127 19.92 -8.38 9.52
CA LEU A 127 19.39 -8.38 8.16
C LEU A 127 19.27 -6.94 7.67
N MET A 128 20.42 -6.34 7.33
CA MET A 128 20.47 -4.96 6.84
C MET A 128 20.38 -4.90 5.32
N ILE A 129 19.61 -3.93 4.82
CA ILE A 129 19.73 -3.50 3.43
C ILE A 129 20.95 -2.58 3.30
N PRO A 130 21.83 -2.77 2.30
CA PRO A 130 22.94 -1.84 2.10
C PRO A 130 22.44 -0.51 1.53
N SER A 131 23.10 0.59 1.91
CA SER A 131 22.76 1.95 1.42
C SER A 131 22.77 2.05 -0.10
N THR A 132 23.71 1.37 -0.76
CA THR A 132 23.79 1.30 -2.24
C THR A 132 22.55 0.69 -2.88
N GLU A 133 21.83 -0.18 -2.16
CA GLU A 133 20.57 -0.71 -2.65
C GLU A 133 19.41 0.25 -2.39
N VAL A 134 19.47 1.09 -1.35
CA VAL A 134 18.46 2.11 -1.06
C VAL A 134 18.48 3.22 -2.12
N ASP A 135 19.63 3.48 -2.75
CA ASP A 135 19.78 4.50 -3.80
C ASP A 135 18.76 4.35 -4.94
N LYS A 136 18.37 3.12 -5.29
CA LYS A 136 17.36 2.85 -6.34
C LYS A 136 15.94 3.29 -5.97
N TYR A 137 15.70 3.66 -4.71
CA TYR A 137 14.41 4.10 -4.20
C TYR A 137 14.38 5.58 -3.80
N ARG A 138 15.53 6.27 -3.82
CA ARG A 138 15.60 7.70 -3.52
C ARG A 138 14.73 8.51 -4.46
N THR A 139 14.29 9.67 -4.00
CA THR A 139 13.46 10.57 -4.81
C THR A 139 14.25 11.06 -6.02
N VAL A 140 13.69 10.78 -7.19
CA VAL A 140 14.20 11.21 -8.49
C VAL A 140 13.57 12.57 -8.81
N THR A 141 14.42 13.50 -9.23
CA THR A 141 14.07 14.84 -9.68
C THR A 141 14.86 15.13 -10.94
N GLU A 142 14.50 16.18 -11.68
CA GLU A 142 15.30 16.62 -12.83
C GLU A 142 16.75 16.97 -12.45
N LYS A 143 16.98 17.47 -11.22
CA LYS A 143 18.32 17.84 -10.72
C LYS A 143 19.26 16.64 -10.51
N ASN A 144 18.72 15.44 -10.30
CA ASN A 144 19.51 14.23 -10.02
C ASN A 144 19.28 13.09 -11.03
N SER A 145 18.63 13.39 -12.17
CA SER A 145 18.35 12.43 -13.22
C SER A 145 18.68 12.97 -14.61
N GLU A 146 18.64 12.10 -15.61
CA GLU A 146 18.86 12.46 -17.02
C GLU A 146 17.57 12.88 -17.74
N PHE A 147 16.45 12.98 -17.02
CA PHE A 147 15.12 13.16 -17.58
C PHE A 147 14.46 14.44 -17.07
N CYS A 148 13.67 15.09 -17.91
CA CYS A 148 12.82 16.22 -17.50
C CYS A 148 11.70 15.76 -16.56
N ASN A 149 11.12 16.67 -15.77
CA ASN A 149 10.09 16.31 -14.78
C ASN A 149 8.92 15.49 -15.33
N TRP A 150 8.33 15.88 -16.47
CA TRP A 150 7.25 15.14 -17.14
C TRP A 150 7.63 13.70 -17.58
N GLN A 151 8.92 13.37 -17.61
CA GLN A 151 9.41 12.03 -17.94
C GLN A 151 9.61 11.15 -16.71
N ILE A 152 9.62 11.72 -15.50
CA ILE A 152 9.95 10.99 -14.25
C ILE A 152 9.00 9.81 -14.06
N LEU A 153 7.68 10.03 -14.10
CA LEU A 153 6.68 8.99 -13.86
C LEU A 153 6.86 7.78 -14.79
N ARG A 154 7.26 7.99 -16.05
CA ARG A 154 7.50 6.91 -17.03
C ARG A 154 8.66 6.01 -16.65
N ASN A 155 9.63 6.54 -15.91
CA ASN A 155 10.88 5.87 -15.59
C ASN A 155 10.89 5.31 -14.16
N VAL A 156 10.16 5.93 -13.22
CA VAL A 156 10.19 5.55 -11.80
C VAL A 156 9.00 4.71 -11.34
N CYS A 157 7.84 4.82 -12.01
CA CYS A 157 6.69 3.99 -11.69
C CYS A 157 6.93 2.57 -12.18
N ARG A 158 6.91 1.61 -11.24
CA ARG A 158 7.36 0.23 -11.49
C ARG A 158 6.28 -0.82 -11.33
N PHE A 159 5.56 -0.76 -10.23
CA PHE A 159 4.53 -1.74 -9.88
C PHE A 159 3.15 -1.10 -9.99
N PRO A 160 2.16 -1.76 -10.60
CA PRO A 160 0.79 -1.28 -10.58
C PRO A 160 0.16 -1.51 -9.20
N LEU A 161 -0.77 -0.65 -8.80
CA LEU A 161 -1.52 -0.82 -7.56
C LEU A 161 -2.30 -2.14 -7.54
N ARG A 162 -2.24 -2.86 -6.42
CA ARG A 162 -2.88 -4.17 -6.24
C ARG A 162 -4.40 -4.06 -6.17
N ALA A 163 -5.07 -4.88 -6.98
CA ALA A 163 -6.52 -4.88 -7.15
C ALA A 163 -7.24 -5.91 -6.27
N GLU A 164 -6.51 -6.74 -5.54
CA GLU A 164 -7.07 -7.79 -4.70
C GLU A 164 -7.86 -7.19 -3.53
N ARG A 165 -9.05 -7.74 -3.23
CA ARG A 165 -9.88 -7.34 -2.08
C ARG A 165 -10.47 -8.58 -1.43
N ILE A 166 -10.51 -8.63 -0.10
CA ILE A 166 -11.13 -9.76 0.61
C ILE A 166 -12.62 -9.48 0.78
N CYS A 167 -13.50 -10.42 0.40
CA CYS A 167 -14.94 -10.26 0.57
C CYS A 167 -15.33 -10.25 2.05
N ASN A 168 -15.89 -9.17 2.58
CA ASN A 168 -16.56 -9.22 3.88
C ASN A 168 -17.88 -10.00 3.75
N GLY A 169 -18.12 -10.94 4.66
CA GLY A 169 -19.31 -11.80 4.62
C GLY A 169 -20.61 -10.98 4.60
N ASN A 170 -21.60 -11.49 3.87
CA ASN A 170 -22.88 -10.91 3.43
C ASN A 170 -22.88 -9.97 2.22
N MET A 171 -21.74 -9.57 1.64
CA MET A 171 -21.74 -9.07 0.26
C MET A 171 -21.94 -10.26 -0.67
N SER A 172 -23.14 -10.38 -1.25
CA SER A 172 -23.36 -11.40 -2.27
C SER A 172 -22.46 -11.10 -3.48
N LEU A 173 -21.99 -12.13 -4.20
CA LEU A 173 -21.30 -11.98 -5.49
C LEU A 173 -22.11 -11.17 -6.54
N LEU A 174 -23.38 -10.88 -6.23
CA LEU A 174 -24.36 -10.17 -7.04
C LEU A 174 -24.58 -8.70 -6.59
N GLU A 175 -24.12 -8.30 -5.41
CA GLU A 175 -24.13 -6.90 -4.92
C GLU A 175 -22.89 -6.15 -5.43
N ARG A 176 -22.58 -6.33 -6.71
CA ARG A 176 -21.56 -5.56 -7.42
C ARG A 176 -22.12 -4.17 -7.68
N ASN A 177 -21.35 -3.12 -7.39
CA ASN A 177 -21.62 -1.78 -7.91
C ASN A 177 -21.78 -1.86 -9.44
N GLU A 178 -22.69 -1.06 -10.02
CA GLU A 178 -22.86 -1.04 -11.48
C GLU A 178 -21.57 -0.67 -12.22
N ASP A 179 -20.65 0.02 -11.56
CA ASP A 179 -19.32 0.38 -12.07
C ASP A 179 -18.38 -0.84 -12.22
N ASP A 180 -18.49 -1.87 -11.37
CA ASP A 180 -17.72 -3.12 -11.46
C ASP A 180 -18.16 -3.98 -12.67
N LYS A 181 -19.27 -3.65 -13.34
CA LYS A 181 -19.75 -4.32 -14.56
C LYS A 181 -19.04 -3.83 -15.84
N LEU A 182 -18.23 -2.76 -15.78
CA LEU A 182 -17.57 -2.19 -16.97
C LEU A 182 -16.34 -2.97 -17.47
N SER A 183 -15.85 -3.96 -16.72
CA SER A 183 -14.83 -4.89 -17.22
C SER A 183 -15.48 -6.13 -17.82
N GLY A 184 -15.92 -5.98 -19.07
CA GLY A 184 -16.43 -7.07 -19.91
C GLY A 184 -15.71 -7.18 -21.24
N TYR A 185 -15.99 -8.25 -21.99
CA TYR A 185 -15.68 -8.31 -23.41
C TYR A 185 -16.92 -7.87 -24.20
N GLU A 186 -16.82 -6.85 -25.05
CA GLU A 186 -17.86 -6.59 -26.07
C GLU A 186 -17.64 -7.52 -27.26
N THR A 187 -18.72 -8.09 -27.79
CA THR A 187 -18.66 -8.83 -29.05
C THR A 187 -19.06 -7.89 -30.17
N ILE A 188 -18.07 -7.39 -30.91
CA ILE A 188 -18.31 -6.57 -32.09
C ILE A 188 -18.63 -7.51 -33.26
N GLN A 189 -19.73 -7.25 -33.95
CA GLN A 189 -20.05 -7.91 -35.21
C GLN A 189 -19.70 -6.98 -36.37
N TYR A 190 -18.98 -7.50 -37.37
CA TYR A 190 -18.67 -6.74 -38.58
C TYR A 190 -18.72 -7.65 -39.81
N MET A 191 -19.05 -7.07 -40.96
CA MET A 191 -19.08 -7.79 -42.23
C MET A 191 -17.75 -7.61 -42.97
N THR A 192 -17.21 -8.72 -43.46
CA THR A 192 -16.04 -8.70 -44.35
C THR A 192 -16.43 -8.26 -45.76
N ALA A 193 -15.45 -7.88 -46.58
CA ALA A 193 -15.66 -7.50 -47.99
C ALA A 193 -16.33 -8.60 -48.84
N GLN A 194 -16.29 -9.86 -48.37
CA GLN A 194 -16.94 -11.02 -49.00
C GLN A 194 -18.35 -11.29 -48.44
N GLY A 195 -18.93 -10.38 -47.65
CA GLY A 195 -20.27 -10.49 -47.08
C GLY A 195 -20.39 -11.42 -45.85
N LYS A 196 -19.27 -11.95 -45.33
CA LYS A 196 -19.28 -12.85 -44.18
C LYS A 196 -19.28 -12.05 -42.87
N THR A 197 -20.25 -12.30 -41.99
CA THR A 197 -20.32 -11.73 -40.65
C THR A 197 -19.31 -12.40 -39.73
N MET A 198 -18.41 -11.61 -39.17
CA MET A 198 -17.40 -12.02 -38.19
C MET A 198 -17.76 -11.46 -36.81
N ARG A 199 -17.40 -12.19 -35.76
CA ARG A 199 -17.55 -11.76 -34.37
C ARG A 199 -16.17 -11.66 -33.73
N ARG A 200 -15.82 -10.50 -33.18
CA ARG A 200 -14.59 -10.29 -32.43
C ARG A 200 -14.92 -9.87 -31.01
N LYS A 201 -14.35 -10.57 -30.03
CA LYS A 201 -14.37 -10.13 -28.64
C LYS A 201 -13.31 -9.04 -28.48
N ARG A 202 -13.72 -7.83 -28.11
CA ARG A 202 -12.83 -6.75 -27.69
C ARG A 202 -12.96 -6.60 -26.18
N ARG A 203 -11.84 -6.52 -25.48
CA ARG A 203 -11.83 -6.19 -24.05
C ARG A 203 -12.30 -4.74 -23.91
N ILE A 204 -13.38 -4.51 -23.18
CA ILE A 204 -13.74 -3.18 -22.72
C ILE A 204 -12.75 -2.88 -21.60
N LEU A 205 -11.88 -1.90 -21.82
CA LEU A 205 -11.04 -1.39 -20.75
C LEU A 205 -11.95 -0.56 -19.85
N ALA A 206 -12.04 -0.93 -18.58
CA ALA A 206 -12.73 -0.11 -17.60
C ALA A 206 -12.15 1.31 -17.65
N ARG A 207 -13.03 2.31 -17.60
CA ARG A 207 -12.64 3.71 -17.75
C ARG A 207 -11.87 4.13 -16.50
N LEU A 208 -10.65 4.64 -16.68
CA LEU A 208 -9.95 5.30 -15.58
C LEU A 208 -10.71 6.57 -15.23
N ASP A 209 -10.91 6.80 -13.93
CA ASP A 209 -11.37 8.08 -13.44
C ASP A 209 -10.19 9.06 -13.45
N LEU A 210 -10.08 9.81 -14.55
CA LEU A 210 -9.03 10.82 -14.74
C LEU A 210 -9.37 12.14 -14.07
N SER A 211 -10.56 12.31 -13.47
CA SER A 211 -10.94 13.59 -12.84
C SER A 211 -9.97 14.00 -11.73
N LYS A 212 -9.31 13.02 -11.09
CA LYS A 212 -8.29 13.26 -10.08
C LYS A 212 -6.99 13.85 -10.66
N MET A 213 -6.73 13.65 -11.95
CA MET A 213 -5.52 14.13 -12.62
C MET A 213 -5.61 15.61 -12.95
N ASP A 214 -6.81 16.12 -13.24
CA ASP A 214 -7.04 17.56 -13.45
C ASP A 214 -6.72 18.40 -12.20
N SER A 215 -6.85 17.80 -11.00
CA SER A 215 -6.55 18.42 -9.70
C SER A 215 -5.43 17.68 -8.96
N TRP A 216 -4.46 17.10 -9.69
CA TRP A 216 -3.43 16.25 -9.08
C TRP A 216 -2.64 16.98 -7.98
N MET A 217 -2.30 18.26 -8.18
CA MET A 217 -1.58 19.09 -7.20
C MET A 217 -2.35 19.20 -5.88
N TYR A 218 -3.68 19.31 -5.93
CA TYR A 218 -4.51 19.36 -4.73
C TYR A 218 -4.43 18.05 -3.95
N TYR A 219 -4.58 16.90 -4.61
CA TYR A 219 -4.48 15.60 -3.94
C TYR A 219 -3.04 15.25 -3.51
N ALA A 220 -2.05 15.76 -4.24
CA ALA A 220 -0.64 15.67 -3.89
C ALA A 220 -0.28 16.56 -2.70
N SER A 221 -0.96 17.70 -2.49
CA SER A 221 -0.69 18.60 -1.35
C SER A 221 -0.90 17.95 0.03
N PHE A 222 -1.60 16.81 0.11
CA PHE A 222 -1.71 16.02 1.35
C PHE A 222 -0.49 15.13 1.60
N CYS A 223 0.45 15.04 0.66
CA CYS A 223 1.76 14.42 0.84
C CYS A 223 2.76 15.46 1.35
N PRO A 224 3.48 15.18 2.46
CA PRO A 224 4.38 16.15 3.07
C PRO A 224 5.43 16.71 2.11
N LEU A 225 6.01 15.86 1.25
CA LEU A 225 6.99 16.30 0.25
C LEU A 225 6.39 17.31 -0.75
N TRP A 226 5.18 17.04 -1.23
CA TRP A 226 4.51 17.93 -2.18
C TRP A 226 4.03 19.21 -1.53
N LEU A 227 3.57 19.13 -0.28
CA LEU A 227 3.19 20.30 0.51
C LEU A 227 4.36 21.26 0.68
N GLU A 228 5.54 20.73 1.03
CA GLU A 228 6.78 21.50 1.15
C GLU A 228 7.10 22.21 -0.18
N ARG A 229 7.12 21.48 -1.30
CA ARG A 229 7.37 22.05 -2.64
C ARG A 229 6.37 23.15 -3.01
N ILE A 230 5.09 22.94 -2.72
CA ILE A 230 4.06 23.96 -3.00
C ILE A 230 4.32 25.22 -2.15
N GLN A 231 4.65 25.05 -0.87
CA GLN A 231 4.92 26.16 0.06
C GLN A 231 6.21 26.91 -0.27
N GLU A 232 7.26 26.23 -0.75
CA GLU A 232 8.50 26.85 -1.23
C GLU A 232 8.24 27.87 -2.35
N HIS A 233 7.25 27.59 -3.18
CA HIS A 233 6.77 28.45 -4.25
C HIS A 233 5.54 29.27 -3.84
N ARG A 234 5.30 29.48 -2.53
CA ARG A 234 4.20 30.30 -1.99
C ARG A 234 2.79 29.88 -2.44
N GLY A 235 2.61 28.64 -2.86
CA GLY A 235 1.31 28.10 -3.22
C GLY A 235 0.40 27.89 -2.00
N GLN A 236 -0.90 28.14 -2.20
CA GLN A 236 -1.95 28.03 -1.20
C GLN A 236 -2.99 26.99 -1.61
N ILE A 237 -3.42 26.14 -0.68
CA ILE A 237 -4.39 25.08 -0.95
C ILE A 237 -5.81 25.59 -0.65
N CYS A 238 -6.70 25.56 -1.64
CA CYS A 238 -8.11 25.88 -1.49
C CYS A 238 -8.96 24.61 -1.47
N HIS A 239 -9.50 24.26 -0.30
CA HIS A 239 -10.32 23.06 -0.12
C HIS A 239 -11.72 23.19 -0.71
N GLU A 240 -12.27 24.41 -0.84
CA GLU A 240 -13.58 24.66 -1.45
C GLU A 240 -13.57 24.38 -2.95
N THR A 241 -12.47 24.73 -3.63
CA THR A 241 -12.32 24.56 -5.08
C THR A 241 -11.49 23.35 -5.47
N GLN A 242 -10.86 22.67 -4.50
CA GLN A 242 -9.93 21.54 -4.71
C GLN A 242 -8.79 21.87 -5.68
N ARG A 243 -8.15 23.02 -5.43
CA ARG A 243 -7.05 23.54 -6.25
C ARG A 243 -5.94 24.12 -5.39
N VAL A 244 -4.77 24.21 -5.99
CA VAL A 244 -3.63 24.97 -5.48
C VAL A 244 -3.58 26.27 -6.27
N TRP A 245 -3.43 27.40 -5.58
CA TRP A 245 -3.32 28.73 -6.17
C TRP A 245 -1.98 29.33 -5.82
N PHE A 246 -1.36 30.05 -6.75
CA PHE A 246 -0.15 30.82 -6.51
C PHE A 246 -0.51 32.31 -6.51
N ASP A 247 0.15 33.09 -5.64
CA ASP A 247 -0.14 34.51 -5.50
C ASP A 247 0.40 35.32 -6.69
N GLU A 248 1.49 34.87 -7.31
CA GLU A 248 2.15 35.49 -8.47
C GLU A 248 2.35 34.47 -9.61
N GLU A 249 2.26 34.90 -10.86
CA GLU A 249 2.48 34.06 -12.05
C GLU A 249 3.92 33.50 -12.10
N ASP A 250 4.90 34.30 -11.68
CA ASP A 250 6.30 33.88 -11.59
C ASP A 250 6.50 32.70 -10.60
N ASP A 251 5.73 32.66 -9.50
CA ASP A 251 5.78 31.58 -8.50
C ASP A 251 5.20 30.27 -9.08
N GLU A 252 4.10 30.38 -9.83
CA GLU A 252 3.47 29.25 -10.54
C GLU A 252 4.39 28.68 -11.62
N GLU A 253 4.93 29.54 -12.50
CA GLU A 253 5.86 29.13 -13.54
C GLU A 253 7.11 28.45 -12.97
N ALA A 254 7.66 28.99 -11.88
CA ALA A 254 8.80 28.39 -11.20
C ALA A 254 8.47 27.01 -10.62
N PHE A 255 7.29 26.83 -10.02
CA PHE A 255 6.85 25.53 -9.49
C PHE A 255 6.73 24.50 -10.61
N HIS A 256 6.06 24.86 -11.72
CA HIS A 256 5.87 23.96 -12.85
C HIS A 256 7.20 23.60 -13.52
N SER A 257 8.11 24.57 -13.67
CA SER A 257 9.46 24.33 -14.17
C SER A 257 10.23 23.32 -13.29
N ASP A 258 10.12 23.42 -11.97
CA ASP A 258 10.90 22.60 -11.05
C ASP A 258 10.29 21.23 -10.78
N TYR A 259 8.97 21.06 -10.90
CA TYR A 259 8.31 19.86 -10.39
C TYR A 259 7.17 19.26 -11.24
N ASP A 260 6.75 19.87 -12.35
CA ASP A 260 5.54 19.39 -13.05
C ASP A 260 5.71 17.99 -13.65
N LEU A 261 4.79 17.09 -13.28
CA LEU A 261 4.82 15.69 -13.71
C LEU A 261 3.83 15.39 -14.84
N GLU A 262 2.94 16.32 -15.18
CA GLU A 262 1.95 16.22 -16.27
C GLU A 262 1.26 14.83 -16.32
N PRO A 263 0.57 14.39 -15.25
CA PRO A 263 0.09 13.02 -15.15
C PRO A 263 -1.01 12.65 -16.18
N ASP A 264 -1.76 13.63 -16.66
CA ASP A 264 -2.77 13.51 -17.71
C ASP A 264 -2.16 13.33 -19.10
N GLU A 265 -0.95 13.85 -19.34
CA GLU A 265 -0.18 13.64 -20.57
C GLU A 265 0.65 12.33 -20.59
N GLN A 266 0.62 11.57 -19.50
CA GLN A 266 1.33 10.30 -19.41
C GLN A 266 0.70 9.20 -20.29
N PRO A 267 1.50 8.23 -20.77
CA PRO A 267 0.98 7.07 -21.45
C PRO A 267 -0.01 6.32 -20.56
N ARG A 268 -1.04 5.75 -21.16
CA ARG A 268 -2.08 4.99 -20.45
C ARG A 268 -1.52 3.94 -19.49
N SER A 269 -0.41 3.27 -19.85
CA SER A 269 0.23 2.29 -18.98
C SER A 269 0.73 2.88 -17.66
N VAL A 270 1.21 4.12 -17.66
CA VAL A 270 1.66 4.84 -16.46
C VAL A 270 0.45 5.28 -15.63
N GLN A 271 -0.59 5.82 -16.29
CA GLN A 271 -1.85 6.19 -15.62
C GLN A 271 -2.50 4.97 -14.93
N GLU A 272 -2.56 3.81 -15.61
CA GLU A 272 -3.05 2.54 -15.03
C GLU A 272 -2.17 2.00 -13.90
N THR A 273 -0.91 2.46 -13.81
CA THR A 273 0.04 2.05 -12.76
C THR A 273 -0.19 2.84 -11.48
N ILE A 274 -0.38 4.16 -11.59
CA ILE A 274 -0.48 5.07 -10.44
C ILE A 274 -1.91 5.23 -9.90
N LEU A 275 -2.92 5.04 -10.75
CA LEU A 275 -4.33 5.14 -10.35
C LEU A 275 -4.87 3.85 -9.76
N SER A 276 -5.85 4.02 -8.88
CA SER A 276 -6.70 2.94 -8.39
C SER A 276 -7.12 1.98 -9.51
N PRO A 277 -7.05 0.66 -9.29
CA PRO A 277 -7.53 -0.30 -10.26
C PRO A 277 -9.00 -0.04 -10.57
N PRO A 278 -9.39 0.03 -11.85
CA PRO A 278 -10.77 0.31 -12.22
C PRO A 278 -11.68 -0.92 -12.00
N VAL A 279 -11.09 -2.06 -11.60
CA VAL A 279 -11.77 -3.33 -11.32
C VAL A 279 -11.03 -4.01 -10.18
N TYR A 280 -11.75 -4.41 -9.14
CA TYR A 280 -11.17 -5.17 -8.04
C TYR A 280 -11.34 -6.68 -8.21
N ARG A 281 -10.31 -7.43 -7.82
CA ARG A 281 -10.33 -8.89 -7.76
C ARG A 281 -10.72 -9.34 -6.35
N TYR A 282 -11.98 -9.70 -6.18
CA TYR A 282 -12.48 -10.17 -4.91
C TYR A 282 -12.09 -11.63 -4.62
N ILE A 283 -11.59 -11.89 -3.41
CA ILE A 283 -11.15 -13.20 -2.92
C ILE A 283 -11.97 -13.53 -1.67
N SER A 284 -12.50 -14.76 -1.62
CA SER A 284 -13.24 -15.22 -0.44
C SER A 284 -12.31 -15.37 0.76
N TRP A 285 -12.84 -15.19 1.98
CA TRP A 285 -12.09 -15.46 3.21
C TRP A 285 -11.49 -16.86 3.27
N LYS A 286 -12.25 -17.85 2.81
CA LYS A 286 -11.81 -19.24 2.77
C LYS A 286 -10.58 -19.37 1.88
N SER A 287 -10.65 -18.86 0.65
CA SER A 287 -9.53 -18.91 -0.30
C SER A 287 -8.33 -18.11 0.20
N PHE A 288 -8.56 -16.93 0.77
CA PHE A 288 -7.49 -16.11 1.35
C PHE A 288 -6.75 -16.87 2.47
N TYR A 289 -7.49 -17.50 3.37
CA TYR A 289 -6.91 -18.30 4.45
C TYR A 289 -6.23 -19.58 3.94
N GLU A 290 -6.79 -20.26 2.94
CA GLU A 290 -6.14 -21.43 2.32
C GLU A 290 -4.80 -21.05 1.67
N MET A 291 -4.71 -19.87 1.06
CA MET A 291 -3.47 -19.40 0.42
C MET A 291 -2.40 -18.98 1.43
N TYR A 292 -2.77 -18.19 2.44
CA TYR A 292 -1.80 -17.50 3.30
C TYR A 292 -1.84 -17.91 4.77
N GLY A 293 -2.89 -18.61 5.20
CA GLY A 293 -3.13 -19.04 6.58
C GLY A 293 -2.55 -20.42 6.91
N SER A 294 -1.95 -21.14 5.97
CA SER A 294 -1.41 -22.49 6.17
C SER A 294 -0.30 -22.60 7.23
N ASN A 295 0.47 -21.52 7.44
CA ASN A 295 1.47 -21.41 8.52
C ASN A 295 0.88 -20.83 9.82
N SER A 296 -0.42 -20.50 9.85
CA SER A 296 -1.08 -19.92 11.01
C SER A 296 -1.50 -21.03 11.97
N HIS A 297 -0.83 -21.13 13.12
CA HIS A 297 -1.17 -22.13 14.13
C HIS A 297 -2.37 -21.67 14.98
N LEU A 298 -3.47 -22.41 14.91
CA LEU A 298 -4.55 -22.26 15.87
C LEU A 298 -4.12 -22.84 17.22
N ARG A 299 -3.55 -22.01 18.09
CA ARG A 299 -3.37 -22.38 19.49
C ARG A 299 -4.74 -22.51 20.16
N LYS A 300 -4.92 -23.59 20.93
CA LYS A 300 -6.18 -23.82 21.65
C LYS A 300 -6.32 -22.77 22.75
N ILE A 301 -7.34 -21.93 22.63
CA ILE A 301 -7.66 -20.90 23.62
C ILE A 301 -8.84 -21.41 24.45
N ARG A 302 -8.68 -21.43 25.78
CA ARG A 302 -9.83 -21.64 26.66
C ARG A 302 -10.53 -20.32 26.82
N ILE A 303 -11.71 -20.22 26.21
CA ILE A 303 -12.58 -19.06 26.37
C ILE A 303 -13.38 -19.25 27.67
N ARG A 304 -13.38 -18.25 28.54
CA ARG A 304 -14.18 -18.17 29.76
C ARG A 304 -15.09 -16.95 29.69
N ARG A 305 -16.29 -17.07 30.25
CA ARG A 305 -17.23 -15.95 30.36
C ARG A 305 -17.12 -15.35 31.76
N ASP A 306 -16.91 -14.04 31.85
CA ASP A 306 -16.92 -13.34 33.14
C ASP A 306 -18.36 -13.15 33.67
N ARG A 307 -18.46 -12.62 34.89
CA ARG A 307 -19.73 -12.34 35.56
C ARG A 307 -20.54 -11.21 34.91
N GLN A 308 -19.92 -10.39 34.06
CA GLN A 308 -20.56 -9.31 33.31
C GLN A 308 -21.02 -9.78 31.91
N GLY A 309 -20.72 -11.03 31.55
CA GLY A 309 -21.12 -11.64 30.29
C GLY A 309 -20.09 -11.52 29.17
N ASN A 310 -18.93 -10.93 29.42
CA ASN A 310 -17.85 -10.78 28.45
C ASN A 310 -17.02 -12.06 28.34
N TRP A 311 -16.49 -12.31 27.15
CA TRP A 311 -15.63 -13.45 26.87
C TRP A 311 -14.15 -13.08 27.04
N HIS A 312 -13.41 -13.89 27.79
CA HIS A 312 -11.98 -13.75 28.02
C HIS A 312 -11.26 -15.03 27.59
N GLY A 313 -10.22 -14.90 26.77
CA GLY A 313 -9.38 -16.03 26.34
C GLY A 313 -8.16 -16.18 27.24
N ILE A 314 -7.92 -17.39 27.75
CA ILE A 314 -6.66 -17.74 28.41
C ILE A 314 -5.95 -18.77 27.53
N TRP A 315 -4.66 -18.55 27.27
CA TRP A 315 -3.82 -19.46 26.51
C TRP A 315 -3.77 -20.83 27.20
N SER A 316 -3.92 -21.91 26.43
CA SER A 316 -3.53 -23.24 26.89
C SER A 316 -2.36 -23.72 26.05
N GLU A 317 -1.35 -24.32 26.69
CA GLU A 317 -0.17 -24.89 26.04
C GLU A 317 -0.57 -26.16 25.26
N GLY A 318 -1.22 -25.96 24.11
CA GLY A 318 -1.68 -27.04 23.25
C GLY A 318 -1.86 -26.55 21.82
N PHE A 319 -1.12 -27.16 20.91
CA PHE A 319 -1.25 -26.98 19.47
C PHE A 319 -2.45 -27.79 18.96
N CYS A 320 -3.28 -27.19 18.11
CA CYS A 320 -4.18 -27.97 17.26
C CYS A 320 -3.56 -28.06 15.86
N GLU A 321 -3.44 -29.28 15.35
CA GLU A 321 -3.26 -29.50 13.91
C GLU A 321 -4.57 -29.12 13.19
N ALA A 322 -4.42 -28.54 12.00
CA ALA A 322 -5.49 -27.92 11.22
C ALA A 322 -6.54 -28.92 10.71
#